data_AF-A0A2V9G324-F1
#
_entry.id   AF-A0A2V9G324-F1
#
_cell.length_a   1.000
_cell.length_b   1.000
_cell.length_c   1.000
_cell.angle_alpha   90.00
_cell.angle_beta   90.00
_cell.angle_gamma   90.00
#
_symmetry.space_group_name_H-M   'P 1'
#
loop_
_entity.id
_entity.type
_entity.pdbx_description
1 polymer ?
#
loop_
_entity_poly.entity_id
_entity_poly.type
_entity_poly.pdbx_seq_one_letter_code
_entity_poly.pdbx_strand_id
1 'polypeptide(L)'
;MPDYTAEHARAGIQAKLPALETWPNQFPSYVITTRFPEYSSVCPKTGLPDFGTITIQYMPKKDCIELKALKMYLLAYRSLGIFYENAVNKILCDIVRAVRPEWCVVSGEFTPRGGLTTSIFARWPKTDTKSKGGSLKGKASA
;
A
#
# COMPACT_ATOMS: atom_id res chain seq x y z
N MET A 1 -7.99 18.75 23.38
CA MET A 1 -6.75 19.07 22.64
C MET A 1 -6.84 18.40 21.27
N PRO A 2 -6.39 18.98 20.15
CA PRO A 2 -6.30 18.19 18.94
C PRO A 2 -5.10 17.25 19.12
N ASP A 3 -5.41 16.02 19.49
CA ASP A 3 -4.42 15.03 19.89
C ASP A 3 -3.47 14.63 18.75
N TYR A 4 -3.84 14.85 17.49
CA TYR A 4 -2.98 14.57 16.33
C TYR A 4 -2.44 15.86 15.72
N THR A 5 -1.15 15.85 15.37
CA THR A 5 -0.45 16.99 14.78
C THR A 5 -0.22 16.73 13.28
N ALA A 6 0.00 17.81 12.52
CA ALA A 6 0.41 17.69 11.12
C ALA A 6 1.76 16.96 10.96
N GLU A 7 2.60 16.99 12.00
CA GLU A 7 3.85 16.24 12.06
C GLU A 7 3.60 14.74 12.14
N HIS A 8 2.73 14.27 13.05
CA HIS A 8 2.32 12.86 13.10
C HIS A 8 1.77 12.39 11.75
N ALA A 9 0.94 13.21 11.09
CA ALA A 9 0.36 12.88 9.78
C ALA A 9 1.40 12.73 8.67
N ARG A 10 2.56 13.40 8.78
CA ARG A 10 3.65 13.35 7.78
C ARG A 10 4.72 12.32 8.12
N ALA A 11 4.67 11.73 9.31
CA ALA A 11 5.68 10.79 9.80
C ALA A 11 5.85 9.61 8.81
N GLY A 12 7.11 9.28 8.53
CA GLY A 12 7.53 8.13 7.73
C GLY A 12 7.27 8.20 6.22
N ILE A 13 6.52 9.19 5.70
CA ILE A 13 6.19 9.29 4.26
C ILE A 13 7.46 9.37 3.40
N GLN A 14 8.46 10.14 3.86
CA GLN A 14 9.72 10.37 3.13
C GLN A 14 10.88 9.54 3.67
N ALA A 15 10.63 8.56 4.54
CA ALA A 15 11.70 7.73 5.09
C ALA A 15 12.45 7.00 3.97
N LYS A 16 13.79 7.05 4.05
CA LYS A 16 14.68 6.33 3.15
C LYS A 16 14.77 4.88 3.61
N LEU A 17 14.26 3.97 2.77
CA LEU A 17 14.23 2.54 3.04
C LEU A 17 15.25 1.81 2.15
N PRO A 18 15.57 0.53 2.43
CA PRO A 18 16.36 -0.30 1.54
C PRO A 18 15.82 -0.26 0.11
N ALA A 19 16.72 -0.29 -0.88
CA ALA A 19 16.32 -0.21 -2.28
C ALA A 19 15.51 -1.47 -2.68
N LEU A 20 14.51 -1.28 -3.52
CA LEU A 20 13.84 -2.37 -4.22
C LEU A 20 14.68 -2.73 -5.46
N GLU A 21 15.07 -3.99 -5.56
CA GLU A 21 15.75 -4.53 -6.73
C GLU A 21 14.75 -5.26 -7.63
N THR A 22 15.10 -5.37 -8.90
CA THR A 22 14.25 -5.99 -9.92
C THR A 22 15.07 -6.88 -10.86
N TRP A 23 14.39 -7.80 -11.52
CA TRP A 23 14.97 -8.67 -12.55
C TRP A 23 14.07 -8.73 -13.80
N PRO A 24 14.62 -9.02 -15.00
CA PRO A 24 13.85 -8.96 -16.25
C PRO A 24 12.76 -10.03 -16.34
N ASN A 25 11.53 -9.60 -16.62
CA ASN A 25 10.38 -10.46 -16.86
C ASN A 25 10.52 -11.23 -18.20
N GLN A 26 10.13 -12.51 -18.22
CA GLN A 26 10.27 -13.40 -19.38
C GLN A 26 8.95 -13.71 -20.11
N PHE A 27 7.80 -13.43 -19.49
CA PHE A 27 6.48 -13.78 -20.03
C PHE A 27 5.48 -12.63 -19.90
N PRO A 28 4.53 -12.46 -20.83
CA PRO A 28 3.48 -11.45 -20.70
C PRO A 28 2.29 -11.98 -19.86
N SER A 29 1.45 -11.05 -19.39
CA SER A 29 0.06 -11.31 -18.99
C SER A 29 -0.17 -12.31 -17.84
N TYR A 30 0.58 -12.19 -16.75
CA TYR A 30 0.31 -12.93 -15.51
C TYR A 30 0.27 -12.01 -14.29
N VAL A 31 -0.22 -12.52 -13.17
CA VAL A 31 -0.35 -11.78 -11.92
C VAL A 31 0.57 -12.39 -10.87
N ILE A 32 1.39 -11.56 -10.24
CA ILE A 32 2.18 -11.92 -9.07
C ILE A 32 1.41 -11.43 -7.84
N THR A 33 1.14 -12.35 -6.91
CA THR A 33 0.60 -12.01 -5.58
C THR A 33 1.64 -12.39 -4.53
N THR A 34 2.11 -11.41 -3.77
CA THR A 34 3.05 -11.60 -2.67
C THR A 34 2.38 -11.17 -1.37
N ARG A 35 2.33 -12.07 -0.39
CA ARG A 35 1.75 -11.82 0.94
C ARG A 35 2.85 -11.82 1.98
N PHE A 36 2.94 -10.75 2.75
CA PHE A 36 3.85 -10.59 3.87
C PHE A 36 3.04 -10.48 5.17
N PRO A 37 2.80 -11.61 5.88
CA PRO A 37 1.96 -11.66 7.07
C PRO A 37 2.64 -11.09 8.33
N GLU A 38 3.94 -10.80 8.26
CA GLU A 38 4.77 -10.35 9.37
C GLU A 38 5.01 -8.83 9.34
N TYR A 39 4.12 -8.08 8.68
CA TYR A 39 4.27 -6.62 8.60
C TYR A 39 4.13 -6.00 9.99
N SER A 40 5.05 -5.09 10.31
CA SER A 40 4.96 -4.29 11.52
C SER A 40 5.51 -2.89 11.29
N SER A 41 4.96 -1.93 12.03
CA SER A 41 5.42 -0.54 12.07
C SER A 41 5.20 0.07 13.46
N VAL A 42 5.49 1.36 13.63
CA VAL A 42 5.28 2.07 14.90
C VAL A 42 4.23 3.16 14.69
N CYS A 43 3.27 3.26 15.61
CA CYS A 43 2.31 4.35 15.59
C CYS A 43 3.05 5.68 15.89
N PRO A 44 3.00 6.68 14.99
CA PRO A 44 3.72 7.95 15.16
C PRO A 44 3.40 8.67 16.46
N LYS A 45 2.18 8.50 16.98
CA LYS A 45 1.73 9.18 18.18
C LYS A 45 2.07 8.43 19.47
N THR A 46 1.74 7.14 19.53
CA THR A 46 1.83 6.39 20.81
C THR A 46 3.15 5.64 20.98
N GLY A 47 3.93 5.48 19.91
CA GLY A 47 5.14 4.64 19.91
C GLY A 47 4.84 3.13 20.02
N LEU A 48 3.56 2.73 20.06
CA LEU A 48 3.19 1.32 20.16
C LEU A 48 3.33 0.62 18.81
N PRO A 49 3.75 -0.65 18.79
CA PRO A 49 3.90 -1.42 17.57
C PRO A 49 2.56 -1.73 16.93
N ASP A 50 2.52 -1.60 15.63
CA ASP A 50 1.43 -1.96 14.74
C ASP A 50 1.78 -3.25 14.01
N PHE A 51 0.79 -4.11 13.80
CA PHE A 51 0.96 -5.38 13.09
C PHE A 51 -0.11 -5.53 12.01
N GLY A 52 0.22 -6.29 10.99
CA GLY A 52 -0.73 -6.60 9.93
C GLY A 52 -0.15 -7.52 8.87
N THR A 53 -0.96 -7.73 7.83
CA THR A 53 -0.54 -8.37 6.60
C THR A 53 -0.51 -7.35 5.48
N ILE A 54 0.60 -7.30 4.74
CA ILE A 54 0.67 -6.58 3.46
C ILE A 54 0.52 -7.59 2.33
N THR A 55 -0.41 -7.33 1.41
CA THR A 55 -0.57 -8.08 0.17
C THR A 55 -0.28 -7.16 -1.00
N ILE A 56 0.65 -7.57 -1.87
CA ILE A 56 1.04 -6.87 -3.09
C ILE A 56 0.59 -7.72 -4.26
N GLN A 57 -0.23 -7.15 -5.14
CA GLN A 57 -0.64 -7.77 -6.39
C GLN A 57 -0.22 -6.88 -7.54
N TYR A 58 0.46 -7.41 -8.53
CA TYR A 58 0.80 -6.64 -9.73
C TYR A 58 0.92 -7.53 -10.95
N MET A 59 0.72 -6.90 -12.11
CA MET A 59 1.05 -7.48 -13.41
C MET A 59 2.36 -6.87 -13.90
N PRO A 60 3.46 -7.65 -13.97
CA PRO A 60 4.74 -7.13 -14.42
C PRO A 60 4.68 -6.70 -15.88
N LYS A 61 5.52 -5.72 -16.24
CA LYS A 61 5.76 -5.30 -17.61
C LYS A 61 7.10 -5.84 -18.09
N LYS A 62 8.18 -5.08 -17.88
CA LYS A 62 9.55 -5.45 -18.23
C LYS A 62 10.30 -6.11 -17.09
N ASP A 63 9.93 -5.79 -15.86
CA ASP A 63 10.67 -6.13 -14.66
C ASP A 63 9.75 -6.81 -13.64
N CYS A 64 10.33 -7.68 -12.81
CA CYS A 64 9.73 -8.31 -11.64
C CYS A 64 10.50 -7.88 -10.38
N ILE A 65 9.80 -7.76 -9.26
CA ILE A 65 10.42 -7.45 -7.97
C ILE A 65 11.29 -8.63 -7.51
N GLU A 66 12.48 -8.34 -7.02
CA GLU A 66 13.33 -9.32 -6.34
C GLU A 66 12.86 -9.50 -4.87
N LEU A 67 12.61 -10.76 -4.47
CA LEU A 67 11.91 -11.07 -3.22
C LEU A 67 12.73 -10.77 -1.96
N LYS A 68 14.06 -10.93 -2.00
CA LYS A 68 14.93 -10.59 -0.86
C LYS A 68 14.93 -9.08 -0.61
N ALA A 69 15.07 -8.26 -1.64
CA ALA A 69 15.02 -6.81 -1.57
C ALA A 69 13.65 -6.34 -1.07
N LEU A 70 12.55 -6.93 -1.56
CA LEU A 70 11.20 -6.66 -1.06
C LEU A 70 11.07 -6.99 0.43
N LYS A 71 11.57 -8.15 0.86
CA LYS A 71 11.57 -8.55 2.28
C LYS A 71 12.33 -7.52 3.13
N MET A 72 13.53 -7.13 2.72
CA MET A 72 14.34 -6.16 3.46
C MET A 72 13.67 -4.78 3.52
N TYR A 73 13.05 -4.34 2.41
CA TYR A 73 12.25 -3.13 2.35
C TYR A 73 11.06 -3.16 3.33
N LEU A 74 10.28 -4.25 3.34
CA LEU A 74 9.12 -4.39 4.25
C LEU A 74 9.54 -4.51 5.72
N LEU A 75 10.65 -5.22 6.02
CA LEU A 75 11.17 -5.33 7.38
C LEU A 75 11.66 -3.99 7.95
N ALA A 76 12.11 -3.06 7.10
CA ALA A 76 12.55 -1.74 7.54
C ALA A 76 11.40 -0.87 8.11
N TYR A 77 10.13 -1.25 7.89
CA TYR A 77 9.00 -0.59 8.53
C TYR A 77 8.91 -0.85 10.03
N ARG A 78 9.53 -1.91 10.56
CA ARG A 78 9.39 -2.34 11.96
C ARG A 78 9.73 -1.25 12.98
N SER A 79 10.67 -0.37 12.66
CA SER A 79 11.07 0.77 13.50
C SER A 79 10.58 2.12 12.97
N LEU A 80 9.75 2.11 11.93
CA LEU A 80 9.28 3.32 11.27
C LEU A 80 7.97 3.81 11.90
N GLY A 81 7.98 5.05 12.38
CA GLY A 81 6.79 5.80 12.75
C GLY A 81 5.96 6.15 11.52
N ILE A 82 4.86 5.44 11.25
CA ILE A 82 4.00 5.70 10.08
C ILE A 82 2.56 5.22 10.31
N PHE A 83 1.57 5.98 9.82
CA PHE A 83 0.17 5.54 9.82
C PHE A 83 -0.11 4.49 8.72
N TYR A 84 -1.15 3.67 8.93
CA TYR A 84 -1.54 2.59 8.02
C TYR A 84 -1.73 3.06 6.58
N GLU A 85 -2.43 4.18 6.43
CA GLU A 85 -2.76 4.81 5.15
C GLU A 85 -1.49 5.24 4.42
N ASN A 86 -0.59 5.88 5.15
CA ASN A 86 0.70 6.34 4.62
C ASN A 86 1.59 5.16 4.24
N ALA A 87 1.62 4.10 5.06
CA ALA A 87 2.41 2.91 4.81
C ALA A 87 1.98 2.24 3.51
N VAL A 88 0.69 1.92 3.36
CA VAL A 88 0.17 1.24 2.17
C VAL A 88 0.38 2.09 0.91
N ASN A 89 0.14 3.41 0.97
CA ASN A 89 0.38 4.29 -0.17
C ASN A 89 1.87 4.43 -0.51
N LYS A 90 2.75 4.52 0.48
CA LYS A 90 4.20 4.58 0.28
C LYS A 90 4.71 3.28 -0.38
N ILE A 91 4.29 2.13 0.12
CA ILE A 91 4.65 0.81 -0.45
C ILE A 91 4.23 0.75 -1.91
N LEU A 92 2.98 1.12 -2.23
CA LEU A 92 2.51 1.17 -3.62
C LEU A 92 3.38 2.10 -4.48
N CYS A 93 3.63 3.33 -4.03
CA CYS A 93 4.41 4.30 -4.78
C CYS A 93 5.84 3.82 -5.06
N ASP A 94 6.52 3.25 -4.06
CA ASP A 94 7.89 2.78 -4.19
C ASP A 94 7.96 1.55 -5.12
N ILE A 95 7.01 0.61 -5.02
CA ILE A 95 6.90 -0.55 -5.93
C ILE A 95 6.64 -0.12 -7.37
N VAL A 96 5.69 0.79 -7.61
CA VAL A 96 5.38 1.29 -8.96
C VAL A 96 6.60 1.97 -9.58
N ARG A 97 7.37 2.73 -8.79
CA ARG A 97 8.61 3.37 -9.25
C ARG A 97 9.67 2.34 -9.64
N ALA A 98 9.84 1.29 -8.84
CA ALA A 98 10.84 0.26 -9.08
C ALA A 98 10.51 -0.58 -10.33
N VAL A 99 9.25 -1.04 -10.44
CA VAL A 99 8.86 -2.09 -11.40
C VAL A 99 8.20 -1.56 -12.66
N ARG A 100 7.54 -0.39 -12.58
CA ARG A 100 6.67 0.16 -13.64
C ARG A 100 5.72 -0.90 -14.21
N PRO A 101 4.86 -1.50 -13.38
CA PRO A 101 3.98 -2.59 -13.77
C PRO A 101 2.88 -2.11 -14.74
N GLU A 102 2.10 -3.03 -15.31
CA GLU A 102 0.88 -2.67 -16.05
C GLU A 102 -0.26 -2.22 -15.12
N TRP A 103 -0.30 -2.79 -13.91
CA TRP A 103 -1.08 -2.30 -12.79
C TRP A 103 -0.51 -2.86 -11.49
N CYS A 104 -0.79 -2.20 -10.36
CA CYS A 104 -0.41 -2.67 -9.03
C CYS A 104 -1.48 -2.33 -8.00
N VAL A 105 -1.67 -3.23 -7.05
CA VAL A 105 -2.53 -3.08 -5.89
C VAL A 105 -1.72 -3.45 -4.66
N VAL A 106 -1.83 -2.64 -3.62
CA VAL A 106 -1.32 -2.96 -2.29
C VAL A 106 -2.48 -2.87 -1.32
N SER A 107 -2.70 -3.95 -0.56
CA SER A 107 -3.61 -3.94 0.58
C SER A 107 -2.86 -4.17 1.88
N GLY A 108 -3.32 -3.51 2.93
CA GLY A 108 -2.86 -3.72 4.31
C GLY A 108 -4.03 -4.08 5.20
N GLU A 109 -3.97 -5.24 5.84
CA GLU A 109 -4.95 -5.74 6.80
C GLU A 109 -4.33 -5.69 8.20
N PHE A 110 -4.75 -4.74 9.03
CA PHE A 110 -4.13 -4.45 10.32
C PHE A 110 -4.85 -5.12 11.48
N THR A 111 -4.08 -5.58 12.47
CA THR A 111 -4.61 -6.23 13.67
C THR A 111 -5.44 -5.27 14.52
N PRO A 112 -6.39 -5.76 15.33
CA PRO A 112 -7.29 -4.90 16.07
C PRO A 112 -6.58 -3.90 16.99
N ARG A 113 -7.03 -2.63 16.97
CA ARG A 113 -6.73 -1.61 17.98
C ARG A 113 -8.03 -1.02 18.51
N GLY A 114 -8.21 -1.04 19.82
CA GLY A 114 -9.48 -0.60 20.46
C GLY A 114 -10.70 -1.41 20.00
N GLY A 115 -10.51 -2.68 19.63
CA GLY A 115 -11.56 -3.55 19.10
C GLY A 115 -11.88 -3.35 17.61
N LEU A 116 -11.20 -2.44 16.92
CA LEU A 116 -11.41 -2.15 15.50
C LEU A 116 -10.29 -2.72 14.65
N THR A 117 -10.64 -3.45 13.59
CA THR A 117 -9.71 -3.77 12.50
C THR A 117 -9.77 -2.69 11.43
N THR A 118 -8.70 -2.56 10.66
CA THR A 118 -8.65 -1.61 9.55
C THR A 118 -8.00 -2.28 8.35
N SER A 119 -8.64 -2.13 7.19
CA SER A 119 -8.12 -2.60 5.91
C SER A 119 -7.97 -1.42 4.97
N ILE A 120 -6.75 -1.21 4.48
CA ILE A 120 -6.44 -0.15 3.52
C ILE A 120 -6.15 -0.78 2.16
N PHE A 121 -6.66 -0.15 1.11
CA PHE A 121 -6.45 -0.57 -0.27
C PHE A 121 -5.95 0.62 -1.09
N ALA A 122 -4.85 0.43 -1.81
CA ALA A 122 -4.31 1.41 -2.74
C ALA A 122 -4.03 0.74 -4.10
N ARG A 123 -4.32 1.47 -5.19
CA ARG A 123 -4.15 0.97 -6.56
C ARG A 123 -3.43 1.98 -7.45
N TRP A 124 -2.62 1.44 -8.36
CA TRP A 124 -2.08 2.10 -9.53
C TRP A 124 -2.51 1.35 -10.81
N PRO A 125 -2.94 2.04 -11.88
CA PRO A 125 -3.26 3.47 -11.92
C PRO A 125 -4.35 3.85 -10.93
N LYS A 126 -4.37 5.12 -10.49
CA LYS A 126 -5.45 5.61 -9.62
C LYS A 126 -6.76 5.49 -10.38
N THR A 127 -7.79 4.98 -9.73
CA THR A 127 -9.15 5.05 -10.25
C THR A 127 -9.55 6.51 -10.32
N ASP A 128 -9.89 7.02 -11.50
CA ASP A 128 -10.42 8.37 -11.64
C ASP A 128 -11.67 8.51 -10.76
N THR A 129 -11.65 9.47 -9.84
CA THR A 129 -12.83 9.85 -9.04
C THR A 129 -13.87 10.62 -9.83
N LYS A 130 -13.66 10.81 -11.14
CA LYS A 130 -14.61 11.43 -12.07
C LYS A 130 -15.22 10.40 -13.03
N SER A 131 -16.07 9.49 -12.54
CA SER A 131 -17.05 8.84 -13.42
C SER A 131 -18.29 8.35 -12.69
N LYS A 132 -19.43 8.94 -13.11
CA LYS A 132 -20.83 8.47 -13.01
C LYS A 132 -21.62 8.78 -11.74
N GLY A 133 -21.97 10.06 -11.57
CA GLY A 133 -23.34 10.40 -11.17
C GLY A 133 -24.30 9.89 -12.25
N GLY A 134 -24.82 8.68 -12.05
CA GLY A 134 -25.87 8.13 -12.90
C GLY A 134 -27.11 9.00 -12.78
N SER A 135 -27.40 9.76 -13.84
CA SER A 135 -28.71 10.36 -14.04
C SER A 135 -29.75 9.24 -14.10
N LEU A 136 -30.46 9.01 -13.00
CA LEU A 136 -31.74 8.32 -12.98
C LEU A 136 -32.75 9.18 -13.77
N LYS A 137 -32.70 9.11 -15.10
CA LYS A 137 -33.83 9.46 -15.95
C LYS A 137 -34.34 8.16 -16.55
N GLY A 138 -35.40 7.63 -15.94
CA GLY A 138 -36.06 6.41 -16.37
C GLY A 138 -37.51 6.37 -15.90
N LYS A 139 -38.38 7.00 -16.69
CA LYS A 139 -39.80 6.65 -16.91
C LYS A 139 -40.78 6.84 -15.73
N ALA A 140 -41.41 8.02 -15.70
CA ALA A 140 -42.84 8.07 -15.40
C ALA A 140 -43.58 7.75 -16.71
N SER A 141 -44.32 6.65 -16.72
CA SER A 141 -45.27 6.29 -17.77
C SER A 141 -46.43 5.58 -17.09
N ALA A 142 -47.46 6.35 -16.76
CA ALA A 142 -48.88 6.03 -16.68
C ALA A 142 -49.59 7.27 -16.12
#